data_AF-A0A8S1GMY1-F1
#
_entry.id   AF-A0A8S1GMY1-F1
#
_cell.length_a   1.000
_cell.length_b   1.000
_cell.length_c   1.000
_cell.angle_alpha   90.00
_cell.angle_beta   90.00
_cell.angle_gamma   90.00
#
_symmetry.space_group_name_H-M   'P 1'
#
loop_
_entity.id
_entity.type
_entity.pdbx_description
1 polymer ?
#
loop_
_entity_poly.entity_id
_entity_poly.type
_entity_poly.pdbx_seq_one_letter_code
_entity_poly.pdbx_strand_id
1 'polypeptide(L)'
;MIILTGANMGGKSTYLRSAALCVLMAQIGSFVPADEATISAVDGIFTRVGASDQQSRGISTFMAEMLDCSSMLKQATKDSLLVVDELGRGTSTFDGFGLAYAIAEEILNKIRCSCVFATHFHEMAELAEQEGAVAMQMGVTMENNQITMLYQVRPGIAQSSFGLQVARAVHLEENVVAKAEEILAEMENRTDEEFLEKLKNADDNDLRRLILLKAEKTH
;
A
#
# COMPACT_ATOMS: atom_id res chain seq x y z
N MET A 1 -5.18 11.91 -1.72
CA MET A 1 -4.58 10.58 -1.83
C MET A 1 -5.23 9.63 -0.83
N ILE A 2 -5.54 8.41 -1.23
CA ILE A 2 -5.97 7.33 -0.34
C ILE A 2 -4.78 6.37 -0.19
N ILE A 3 -4.33 6.15 1.05
CA ILE A 3 -3.39 5.08 1.38
C ILE A 3 -4.22 3.86 1.76
N LEU A 4 -4.25 2.84 0.90
CA LEU A 4 -5.05 1.64 1.09
C LEU A 4 -4.19 0.48 1.61
N THR A 5 -4.47 0.06 2.84
CA THR A 5 -3.79 -1.07 3.49
C THR A 5 -4.73 -2.28 3.60
N GLY A 6 -4.19 -3.43 3.97
CA GLY A 6 -4.96 -4.65 4.24
C GLY A 6 -4.33 -5.89 3.64
N ALA A 7 -4.85 -7.05 4.03
CA ALA A 7 -4.35 -8.35 3.59
C ALA A 7 -4.35 -8.48 2.05
N ASN A 8 -3.41 -9.24 1.48
CA ASN A 8 -3.30 -9.44 0.02
C ASN A 8 -4.57 -10.04 -0.60
N MET A 9 -5.32 -10.84 0.17
CA MET A 9 -6.59 -11.43 -0.26
C MET A 9 -7.81 -10.55 0.08
N GLY A 10 -7.61 -9.34 0.62
CA GLY A 10 -8.68 -8.43 1.02
C GLY A 10 -9.39 -7.73 -0.14
N GLY A 11 -8.90 -7.86 -1.38
CA GLY A 11 -9.51 -7.27 -2.56
C GLY A 11 -8.98 -5.89 -2.96
N LYS A 12 -7.78 -5.49 -2.48
CA LYS A 12 -7.12 -4.21 -2.82
C LYS A 12 -7.06 -3.99 -4.34
N SER A 13 -6.39 -4.90 -5.07
CA SER A 13 -6.25 -4.80 -6.53
C SER A 13 -7.60 -4.75 -7.27
N THR A 14 -8.60 -5.49 -6.79
CA THR A 14 -9.95 -5.47 -7.35
C THR A 14 -10.61 -4.11 -7.16
N TYR A 15 -10.52 -3.52 -5.97
CA TYR A 15 -11.04 -2.19 -5.69
C TYR A 15 -10.36 -1.13 -6.58
N LEU A 16 -9.03 -1.17 -6.68
CA LEU A 16 -8.23 -0.26 -7.49
C LEU A 16 -8.65 -0.29 -8.97
N ARG A 17 -8.74 -1.48 -9.56
CA ARG A 17 -9.20 -1.66 -10.95
C ARG A 17 -10.64 -1.21 -11.15
N SER A 18 -11.52 -1.50 -10.19
CA SER A 18 -12.93 -1.12 -10.27
C SER A 18 -13.11 0.40 -10.28
N ALA A 19 -12.38 1.12 -9.41
CA ALA A 19 -12.39 2.58 -9.39
C ALA A 19 -11.91 3.19 -10.70
N ALA A 20 -10.79 2.70 -11.25
CA ALA A 20 -10.26 3.15 -12.54
C ALA A 20 -11.25 2.89 -13.70
N LEU A 21 -11.87 1.71 -13.72
CA LEU A 21 -12.87 1.35 -14.73
C LEU A 21 -14.11 2.25 -14.65
N CYS A 22 -14.58 2.58 -13.44
CA CYS A 22 -15.70 3.50 -13.27
C CYS A 22 -15.44 4.86 -13.90
N VAL A 23 -14.23 5.41 -13.68
CA VAL A 23 -13.81 6.70 -14.27
C VAL A 23 -13.74 6.62 -15.80
N LEU A 24 -13.14 5.55 -16.33
CA LEU A 24 -13.08 5.33 -17.77
C LEU A 24 -14.47 5.23 -18.40
N MET A 25 -15.36 4.42 -17.81
CA MET A 25 -16.73 4.21 -18.26
C MET A 25 -17.52 5.53 -18.30
N ALA A 26 -17.39 6.35 -17.25
CA ALA A 26 -18.02 7.67 -17.21
C ALA A 26 -17.54 8.57 -18.35
N GLN A 27 -16.22 8.62 -18.60
CA GLN A 27 -15.64 9.48 -19.64
C GLN A 27 -15.93 9.04 -21.08
N ILE A 28 -16.21 7.77 -21.31
CA ILE A 28 -16.70 7.29 -22.63
C ILE A 28 -18.23 7.44 -22.79
N GLY A 29 -18.93 7.97 -21.79
CA GLY A 29 -20.38 8.16 -21.81
C GLY A 29 -21.19 6.88 -21.52
N SER A 30 -20.59 5.89 -20.87
CA SER A 30 -21.28 4.66 -20.43
C SER A 30 -21.88 4.84 -19.04
N PHE A 31 -22.92 4.06 -18.73
CA PHE A 31 -23.32 3.83 -17.34
C PHE A 31 -22.17 3.21 -16.56
N VAL A 32 -22.09 3.56 -15.27
CA VAL A 32 -21.07 3.09 -14.33
C VAL A 32 -21.73 2.08 -13.37
N PRO A 33 -21.05 0.98 -12.99
CA PRO A 33 -21.61 -0.01 -12.07
C PRO A 33 -21.59 0.48 -10.61
N ALA A 34 -22.45 1.44 -10.28
CA ALA A 34 -22.65 1.98 -8.95
C ALA A 34 -24.12 2.38 -8.75
N ASP A 35 -24.59 2.40 -7.50
CA ASP A 35 -25.93 2.89 -7.17
C ASP A 35 -26.07 4.39 -7.51
N GLU A 36 -25.00 5.17 -7.26
CA GLU A 36 -24.84 6.57 -7.65
C GLU A 36 -23.35 6.87 -7.88
N ALA A 37 -23.02 7.75 -8.83
CA ALA A 37 -21.64 8.18 -9.08
C ALA A 37 -21.57 9.64 -9.53
N THR A 38 -20.74 10.43 -8.86
CA THR A 38 -20.29 11.75 -9.34
C THR A 38 -18.80 11.66 -9.62
N ILE A 39 -18.41 11.84 -10.88
CA ILE A 39 -17.03 11.62 -11.34
C ILE A 39 -16.55 12.87 -12.07
N SER A 40 -15.43 13.44 -11.59
CA SER A 40 -14.73 14.52 -12.29
C SER A 40 -14.00 13.98 -13.51
N ALA A 41 -13.98 14.76 -14.59
CA ALA A 41 -13.17 14.42 -15.75
C ALA A 41 -11.68 14.46 -15.38
N VAL A 42 -10.95 13.43 -15.83
CA VAL A 42 -9.49 13.33 -15.70
C VAL A 42 -8.82 13.35 -17.07
N ASP A 43 -7.62 13.92 -17.12
CA ASP A 43 -6.81 13.99 -18.35
C ASP A 43 -6.09 12.68 -18.68
N GLY A 44 -5.91 11.81 -17.67
CA GLY A 44 -5.29 10.50 -17.81
C GLY A 44 -5.51 9.61 -16.60
N ILE A 45 -5.57 8.30 -16.85
CA ILE A 45 -5.57 7.26 -15.83
C ILE A 45 -4.23 6.53 -15.90
N PHE A 46 -3.42 6.65 -14.86
CA PHE A 46 -2.12 6.01 -14.75
C PHE A 46 -2.19 4.86 -13.75
N THR A 47 -1.72 3.68 -14.17
CA THR A 47 -1.81 2.48 -13.36
C THR A 47 -0.45 1.84 -13.20
N ARG A 48 -0.05 1.57 -11.96
CA ARG A 48 0.97 0.58 -11.63
C ARG A 48 0.26 -0.55 -10.90
N VAL A 49 -0.27 -1.50 -11.65
CA VAL A 49 -0.96 -2.69 -11.11
C VAL A 49 -0.19 -3.92 -11.57
N GLY A 50 0.19 -4.78 -10.63
CA GLY A 50 1.23 -5.82 -10.78
C GLY A 50 1.28 -6.53 -12.14
N ALA A 51 2.50 -6.68 -12.65
CA ALA A 51 2.77 -7.34 -13.92
C ALA A 51 2.94 -8.86 -13.71
N SER A 52 1.89 -9.64 -13.92
CA SER A 52 2.01 -11.09 -14.08
C SER A 52 2.69 -11.48 -15.41
N ASP A 53 2.72 -10.59 -16.41
CA ASP A 53 2.88 -11.02 -17.81
C ASP A 53 4.02 -10.37 -18.62
N GLN A 54 5.01 -9.70 -18.00
CA GLN A 54 6.09 -9.01 -18.75
C GLN A 54 7.51 -9.53 -18.55
N GLN A 55 7.69 -10.78 -18.10
CA GLN A 55 9.03 -11.42 -18.10
C GLN A 55 9.66 -11.55 -19.52
N SER A 56 8.89 -11.32 -20.58
CA SER A 56 9.28 -11.47 -21.98
C SER A 56 10.19 -10.36 -22.55
N ARG A 57 10.54 -9.32 -21.78
CA ARG A 57 11.31 -8.14 -22.29
C ARG A 57 12.78 -8.05 -21.84
N GLY A 58 13.29 -9.02 -21.08
CA GLY A 58 14.71 -9.03 -20.65
C GLY A 58 15.09 -7.94 -19.62
N ILE A 59 14.10 -7.25 -19.05
CA ILE A 59 14.26 -6.32 -17.92
C ILE A 59 13.73 -6.98 -16.64
N SER A 60 14.33 -6.68 -15.49
CA SER A 60 13.85 -7.22 -14.21
C SER A 60 12.46 -6.67 -13.88
N THR A 61 11.65 -7.44 -13.15
CA THR A 61 10.31 -7.01 -12.72
C THR A 61 10.40 -5.66 -12.01
N PHE A 62 11.37 -5.49 -11.10
CA PHE A 62 11.60 -4.25 -10.39
C PHE A 62 11.91 -3.07 -11.31
N MET A 63 12.78 -3.26 -12.31
CA MET A 63 13.10 -2.21 -13.29
C MET A 63 11.87 -1.81 -14.10
N ALA A 64 11.01 -2.76 -14.48
CA ALA A 64 9.76 -2.45 -15.15
C ALA A 64 8.83 -1.60 -14.25
N GLU A 65 8.73 -1.89 -12.95
CA GLU A 65 7.94 -1.07 -12.01
C GLU A 65 8.48 0.36 -11.93
N MET A 66 9.81 0.51 -11.87
CA MET A 66 10.44 1.83 -11.78
C MET A 66 10.25 2.64 -13.07
N LEU A 67 10.25 1.99 -14.24
CA LEU A 67 9.96 2.65 -15.51
C LEU A 67 8.50 3.11 -15.60
N ASP A 68 7.54 2.27 -15.16
CA ASP A 68 6.13 2.63 -15.07
C ASP A 68 5.94 3.85 -14.14
N CYS A 69 6.55 3.82 -12.96
CA CYS A 69 6.51 4.93 -12.00
C CYS A 69 7.17 6.20 -12.56
N SER A 70 8.33 6.09 -13.22
CA SER A 70 8.99 7.24 -13.83
C SER A 70 8.13 7.88 -14.92
N SER A 71 7.49 7.05 -15.75
CA SER A 71 6.58 7.51 -16.81
C SER A 71 5.36 8.21 -16.23
N MET A 72 4.74 7.60 -15.22
CA MET A 72 3.59 8.13 -14.49
C MET A 72 3.92 9.49 -13.85
N LEU A 73 5.01 9.60 -13.10
CA LEU A 73 5.39 10.86 -12.43
C LEU A 73 5.71 11.99 -13.42
N LYS A 74 6.22 11.67 -14.61
CA LYS A 74 6.53 12.67 -15.65
C LYS A 74 5.30 13.20 -16.38
N GLN A 75 4.25 12.40 -16.50
CA GLN A 75 3.08 12.71 -17.32
C GLN A 75 1.85 13.11 -16.51
N ALA A 76 1.74 12.63 -15.27
CA ALA A 76 0.60 12.94 -14.42
C ALA A 76 0.53 14.43 -14.12
N THR A 77 -0.68 14.97 -14.19
CA THR A 77 -1.01 16.33 -13.79
C THR A 77 -1.92 16.29 -12.56
N LYS A 78 -2.24 17.45 -11.99
CA LYS A 78 -3.21 17.57 -10.89
C LYS A 78 -4.61 17.03 -11.23
N ASP A 79 -4.94 16.97 -12.53
CA ASP A 79 -6.25 16.54 -13.03
C ASP A 79 -6.24 15.05 -13.44
N SER A 80 -5.15 14.33 -13.17
CA SER A 80 -5.02 12.89 -13.44
C SER A 80 -5.58 12.01 -12.30
N LEU A 81 -5.84 10.74 -12.64
CA LEU A 81 -6.07 9.66 -11.66
C LEU A 81 -4.89 8.69 -11.66
N LEU A 82 -4.28 8.49 -10.49
CA LEU A 82 -3.24 7.48 -10.27
C LEU A 82 -3.79 6.32 -9.45
N VAL A 83 -3.43 5.10 -9.86
CA VAL A 83 -3.76 3.85 -9.17
C VAL A 83 -2.48 3.03 -9.04
N VAL A 84 -1.95 2.95 -7.83
CA VAL A 84 -0.67 2.29 -7.53
C VAL A 84 -0.93 1.11 -6.62
N ASP A 85 -0.48 -0.08 -7.02
CA ASP A 85 -0.70 -1.33 -6.30
C ASP A 85 0.64 -1.99 -5.97
N GLU A 86 0.93 -2.05 -4.67
CA GLU A 86 2.04 -2.80 -4.07
C GLU A 86 3.43 -2.46 -4.65
N LEU A 87 3.70 -1.17 -4.85
CA LEU A 87 5.00 -0.67 -5.29
C LEU A 87 6.11 -1.06 -4.30
N GLY A 88 7.27 -1.49 -4.84
CA GLY A 88 8.45 -1.78 -4.02
C GLY A 88 8.56 -3.22 -3.53
N ARG A 89 7.65 -4.12 -3.92
CA ARG A 89 7.73 -5.56 -3.57
C ARG A 89 8.88 -6.32 -4.21
N GLY A 90 9.41 -5.82 -5.34
CA GLY A 90 10.42 -6.52 -6.14
C GLY A 90 11.87 -6.32 -5.70
N THR A 91 12.13 -5.68 -4.55
CA THR A 91 13.47 -5.32 -4.07
C THR A 91 13.61 -5.53 -2.55
N SER A 92 14.73 -5.11 -1.96
CA SER A 92 14.93 -5.14 -0.51
C SER A 92 13.83 -4.36 0.22
N THR A 93 13.42 -4.80 1.40
CA THR A 93 12.31 -4.18 2.15
C THR A 93 12.53 -2.69 2.38
N PHE A 94 13.76 -2.28 2.75
CA PHE A 94 14.10 -0.88 3.01
C PHE A 94 14.12 -0.04 1.74
N ASP A 95 14.71 -0.53 0.65
CA ASP A 95 14.72 0.20 -0.62
C ASP A 95 13.29 0.33 -1.19
N GLY A 96 12.51 -0.75 -1.08
CA GLY A 96 11.13 -0.81 -1.53
C GLY A 96 10.25 0.19 -0.78
N PHE A 97 10.34 0.21 0.55
CA PHE A 97 9.63 1.18 1.39
C PHE A 97 10.06 2.61 1.10
N GLY A 98 11.36 2.90 1.11
CA GLY A 98 11.88 4.26 0.91
C GLY A 98 11.48 4.85 -0.44
N LEU A 99 11.55 4.06 -1.51
CA LEU A 99 11.09 4.47 -2.83
C LEU A 99 9.57 4.66 -2.89
N ALA A 100 8.80 3.73 -2.31
CA ALA A 100 7.34 3.84 -2.29
C ALA A 100 6.89 5.10 -1.53
N TYR A 101 7.51 5.40 -0.39
CA TYR A 101 7.24 6.58 0.41
C TYR A 101 7.56 7.86 -0.36
N ALA A 102 8.78 7.99 -0.90
CA ALA A 102 9.20 9.17 -1.64
C ALA A 102 8.32 9.43 -2.88
N ILE A 103 7.92 8.36 -3.58
CA ILE A 103 7.02 8.46 -4.74
C ILE A 103 5.62 8.91 -4.32
N ALA A 104 5.07 8.35 -3.24
CA ALA A 104 3.78 8.77 -2.71
C ALA A 104 3.81 10.24 -2.25
N GLU A 105 4.88 10.65 -1.59
CA GLU A 105 5.07 12.04 -1.14
C GLU A 105 5.16 13.02 -2.32
N GLU A 106 5.90 12.67 -3.39
CA GLU A 106 5.96 13.47 -4.62
C GLU A 106 4.56 13.67 -5.24
N ILE A 107 3.77 12.60 -5.31
CA ILE A 107 2.39 12.65 -5.82
C ILE A 107 1.52 13.52 -4.91
N LEU A 108 1.61 13.34 -3.59
CA LEU A 108 0.79 14.04 -2.61
C LEU A 108 1.08 15.55 -2.57
N ASN A 109 2.35 15.93 -2.54
CA ASN A 109 2.77 17.29 -2.24
C ASN A 109 2.97 18.15 -3.49
N LYS A 110 3.43 17.57 -4.61
CA LYS A 110 3.73 18.33 -5.84
C LYS A 110 2.69 18.12 -6.94
N ILE A 111 2.37 16.88 -7.29
CA ILE A 111 1.42 16.61 -8.39
C ILE A 111 -0.02 16.95 -7.93
N ARG A 112 -0.36 16.61 -6.69
CA ARG A 112 -1.64 16.90 -6.02
C ARG A 112 -2.87 16.39 -6.77
N CYS A 113 -2.74 15.22 -7.38
CA CYS A 113 -3.79 14.56 -8.15
C CYS A 113 -4.59 13.55 -7.33
N SER A 114 -5.68 13.05 -7.93
CA SER A 114 -6.45 11.95 -7.34
C SER A 114 -5.60 10.67 -7.40
N CYS A 115 -5.37 10.04 -6.24
CA CYS A 115 -4.51 8.87 -6.16
C CYS A 115 -5.05 7.86 -5.15
N VAL A 116 -5.07 6.58 -5.54
CA VAL A 116 -5.24 5.43 -4.64
C VAL A 116 -3.94 4.65 -4.64
N PHE A 117 -3.27 4.63 -3.48
CA PHE A 117 -1.99 3.96 -3.27
C PHE A 117 -2.20 2.75 -2.36
N ALA A 118 -2.36 1.56 -2.95
CA ALA A 118 -2.43 0.32 -2.22
C ALA A 118 -1.04 -0.20 -1.87
N THR A 119 -0.84 -0.57 -0.61
CA THR A 119 0.46 -0.99 -0.09
C THR A 119 0.34 -2.10 0.94
N HIS A 120 1.42 -2.85 1.10
CA HIS A 120 1.64 -3.83 2.16
C HIS A 120 2.53 -3.27 3.28
N PHE A 121 3.17 -2.11 3.06
CA PHE A 121 3.91 -1.39 4.08
C PHE A 121 2.93 -0.65 4.99
N HIS A 122 2.75 -1.11 6.22
CA HIS A 122 1.84 -0.48 7.18
C HIS A 122 2.33 0.91 7.60
N GLU A 123 3.65 1.13 7.57
CA GLU A 123 4.36 2.36 7.88
C GLU A 123 3.97 3.50 6.93
N MET A 124 3.57 3.19 5.69
CA MET A 124 3.06 4.19 4.74
C MET A 124 1.80 4.90 5.23
N ALA A 125 1.11 4.36 6.23
CA ALA A 125 -0.04 5.02 6.82
C ALA A 125 0.30 6.36 7.48
N GLU A 126 1.57 6.60 7.85
CA GLU A 126 2.02 7.89 8.39
C GLU A 126 1.86 9.02 7.35
N LEU A 127 1.93 8.73 6.05
CA LEU A 127 1.61 9.72 5.00
C LEU A 127 0.16 10.23 5.09
N ALA A 128 -0.75 9.45 5.68
CA ALA A 128 -2.13 9.89 5.89
C ALA A 128 -2.29 10.95 6.98
N GLU A 129 -1.24 11.25 7.75
CA GLU A 129 -1.23 12.40 8.67
C GLU A 129 -1.01 13.73 7.94
N GLN A 130 -0.49 13.70 6.71
CA GLN A 130 -0.30 14.89 5.88
C GLN A 130 -1.62 15.36 5.25
N GLU A 131 -1.74 16.67 5.04
CA GLU A 131 -2.94 17.27 4.44
C GLU A 131 -3.19 16.73 3.02
N GLY A 132 -4.42 16.28 2.76
CA GLY A 132 -4.81 15.74 1.46
C GLY A 132 -4.58 14.24 1.32
N ALA A 133 -4.12 13.55 2.36
CA ALA A 133 -4.07 12.10 2.43
C ALA A 133 -5.07 11.52 3.45
N VAL A 134 -5.48 10.27 3.26
CA VAL A 134 -6.34 9.54 4.20
C VAL A 134 -5.97 8.06 4.21
N ALA A 135 -5.96 7.46 5.40
CA ALA A 135 -5.74 6.04 5.59
C ALA A 135 -7.05 5.27 5.49
N MET A 136 -7.08 4.28 4.60
CA MET A 136 -8.17 3.33 4.44
C MET A 136 -7.62 1.91 4.50
N GLN A 137 -8.48 0.97 4.86
CA GLN A 137 -8.14 -0.45 4.95
C GLN A 137 -9.22 -1.32 4.33
N MET A 138 -8.82 -2.49 3.81
CA MET A 138 -9.75 -3.57 3.51
C MET A 138 -10.17 -4.26 4.81
N GLY A 139 -11.47 -4.30 5.08
CA GLY A 139 -12.04 -4.87 6.29
C GLY A 139 -11.77 -6.37 6.41
N VAL A 140 -11.32 -6.77 7.58
CA VAL A 140 -11.12 -8.16 7.99
C VAL A 140 -11.84 -8.35 9.32
N THR A 141 -12.51 -9.48 9.50
CA THR A 141 -13.04 -9.91 10.80
C THR A 141 -12.52 -11.28 11.16
N MET A 142 -12.43 -11.56 12.46
CA MET A 142 -12.00 -12.85 12.98
C MET A 142 -13.04 -13.36 13.98
N GLU A 143 -13.62 -14.52 13.69
CA GLU A 143 -14.57 -15.19 14.56
C GLU A 143 -14.19 -16.68 14.65
N ASN A 144 -14.19 -17.27 15.85
CA ASN A 144 -13.89 -18.69 16.07
C ASN A 144 -12.58 -19.17 15.40
N ASN A 145 -11.52 -18.35 15.45
CA ASN A 145 -10.23 -18.63 14.79
C ASN A 145 -10.29 -18.71 13.25
N GLN A 146 -11.38 -18.24 12.63
CA GLN A 146 -11.53 -18.11 11.18
C GLN A 146 -11.47 -16.65 10.77
N ILE A 147 -10.66 -16.38 9.75
CA ILE A 147 -10.55 -15.06 9.15
C ILE A 147 -11.56 -14.94 8.01
N THR A 148 -12.36 -13.88 8.04
CA THR A 148 -13.28 -13.53 6.96
C THR A 148 -12.89 -12.19 6.37
N MET A 149 -12.60 -12.18 5.06
CA MET A 149 -12.39 -10.97 4.29
C MET A 149 -13.75 -10.32 4.02
N LEU A 150 -13.94 -9.07 4.46
CA LEU A 150 -15.23 -8.37 4.30
C LEU A 150 -15.37 -7.72 2.92
N TYR A 151 -14.28 -7.64 2.15
CA TYR A 151 -14.21 -6.95 0.86
C TYR A 151 -14.76 -5.51 0.88
N GLN A 152 -14.66 -4.86 2.05
CA GLN A 152 -15.20 -3.53 2.28
C GLN A 152 -14.07 -2.57 2.62
N VAL A 153 -14.00 -1.44 1.92
CA VAL A 153 -13.08 -0.35 2.27
C VAL A 153 -13.63 0.39 3.48
N ARG A 154 -12.80 0.56 4.53
CA ARG A 154 -13.16 1.25 5.77
C ARG A 154 -12.08 2.26 6.17
N PRO A 155 -12.43 3.35 6.88
CA PRO A 155 -11.43 4.24 7.45
C PRO A 155 -10.48 3.51 8.40
N GLY A 156 -9.23 3.97 8.43
CA GLY A 156 -8.20 3.49 9.35
C GLY A 156 -7.11 2.67 8.68
N ILE A 157 -6.20 2.18 9.52
CA ILE A 157 -4.99 1.47 9.13
C ILE A 157 -5.20 0.00 9.45
N ALA A 158 -4.86 -0.89 8.52
CA ALA A 158 -4.87 -2.32 8.79
C ALA A 158 -3.89 -2.63 9.93
N GLN A 159 -4.41 -3.26 11.00
CA GLN A 159 -3.57 -3.84 12.04
C GLN A 159 -2.73 -4.98 11.45
N SER A 160 -1.60 -5.26 12.10
CA SER A 160 -0.50 -6.11 11.61
C SER A 160 -0.93 -7.49 11.10
N SER A 161 -0.03 -8.10 10.33
CA SER A 161 -0.29 -9.21 9.42
C SER A 161 -1.09 -10.36 10.05
N PHE A 162 -2.16 -10.77 9.35
CA PHE A 162 -2.94 -11.96 9.71
C PHE A 162 -2.26 -13.28 9.29
N GLY A 163 -0.97 -13.27 8.98
CA GLY A 163 -0.28 -14.39 8.32
C GLY A 163 -0.33 -15.68 9.16
N LEU A 164 -0.05 -15.56 10.45
CA LEU A 164 -0.08 -16.68 11.40
C LEU A 164 -1.50 -17.19 11.65
N GLN A 165 -2.46 -16.27 11.71
CA GLN A 165 -3.87 -16.59 11.88
C GLN A 165 -4.43 -17.29 10.63
N VAL A 166 -3.99 -16.89 9.43
CA VAL A 166 -4.31 -17.61 8.18
C VAL A 166 -3.71 -19.00 8.19
N ALA A 167 -2.46 -19.16 8.66
CA ALA A 167 -1.83 -20.47 8.80
C ALA A 167 -2.60 -21.40 9.75
N ARG A 168 -3.08 -20.88 10.89
CA ARG A 168 -3.97 -21.62 11.80
C ARG A 168 -5.31 -22.00 11.16
N ALA A 169 -5.90 -21.08 10.40
CA ALA A 169 -7.19 -21.30 9.73
C ALA A 169 -7.12 -22.41 8.66
N VAL A 170 -5.96 -22.64 8.04
CA VAL A 170 -5.73 -23.75 7.10
C VAL A 170 -5.21 -25.04 7.77
N HIS A 171 -5.25 -25.10 9.10
CA HIS A 171 -4.78 -26.24 9.91
C HIS A 171 -3.31 -26.61 9.69
N LEU A 172 -2.44 -25.61 9.52
CA LEU A 172 -1.00 -25.83 9.57
C LEU A 172 -0.63 -26.36 10.97
N GLU A 173 0.35 -27.27 11.06
CA GLU A 173 0.72 -27.89 12.34
C GLU A 173 1.12 -26.83 13.40
N GLU A 174 0.61 -26.96 14.63
CA GLU A 174 0.77 -25.93 15.66
C GLU A 174 2.24 -25.73 16.08
N ASN A 175 3.07 -26.77 15.99
CA ASN A 175 4.53 -26.67 16.17
C ASN A 175 5.17 -25.72 15.14
N VAL A 176 4.71 -25.70 13.89
CA VAL A 176 5.20 -24.80 12.84
C VAL A 176 4.72 -23.39 13.09
N VAL A 177 3.43 -23.21 13.44
CA VAL A 177 2.86 -21.89 13.75
C VAL A 177 3.55 -21.28 14.98
N ALA A 178 3.70 -22.05 16.07
CA ALA A 178 4.39 -21.61 17.27
C ALA A 178 5.84 -21.22 16.98
N LYS A 179 6.53 -21.99 16.12
CA LYS A 179 7.90 -21.64 15.75
C LYS A 179 7.97 -20.36 14.91
N ALA A 180 7.01 -20.16 14.01
CA ALA A 180 6.91 -18.93 13.24
C ALA A 180 6.58 -17.72 14.13
N GLU A 181 5.75 -17.89 15.16
CA GLU A 181 5.48 -16.88 16.20
C GLU A 181 6.76 -16.46 16.95
N GLU A 182 7.57 -17.43 17.39
CA GLU A 182 8.86 -17.14 18.04
C GLU A 182 9.80 -16.35 17.12
N ILE A 183 9.94 -16.79 15.87
CA ILE A 183 10.82 -16.13 14.89
C ILE A 183 10.31 -14.71 14.59
N LEU A 184 8.99 -14.53 14.44
CA LEU A 184 8.41 -13.22 14.19
C LEU A 184 8.72 -12.24 15.34
N ALA A 185 8.55 -12.69 16.59
CA ALA A 185 8.85 -11.89 17.77
C ALA A 185 10.34 -11.52 17.87
N GLU A 186 11.24 -12.45 17.53
CA GLU A 186 12.68 -12.15 17.46
C GLU A 186 13.01 -11.14 16.33
N MET A 187 12.36 -11.28 15.18
CA MET A 187 12.58 -10.39 14.03
C MET A 187 12.02 -9.00 14.26
N GLU A 188 10.84 -8.83 14.87
CA GLU A 188 10.27 -7.52 15.20
C GLU A 188 11.22 -6.75 16.12
N ASN A 189 11.70 -7.38 17.20
CA ASN A 189 12.64 -6.76 18.14
C ASN A 189 13.95 -6.34 17.45
N ARG A 190 14.52 -7.20 16.59
CA ARG A 190 15.75 -6.88 15.86
C ARG A 190 15.55 -5.81 14.79
N THR A 191 14.41 -5.85 14.09
CA THR A 191 14.09 -4.88 13.03
C THR A 191 13.88 -3.50 13.64
N ASP A 192 13.21 -3.40 14.79
CA ASP A 192 13.08 -2.15 15.52
C ASP A 192 14.45 -1.58 15.93
N GLU A 193 15.36 -2.41 16.45
CA GLU A 193 16.72 -1.98 16.80
C GLU A 193 17.55 -1.53 15.58
N GLU A 194 17.59 -2.34 14.51
CA GLU A 194 18.33 -2.03 13.28
C GLU A 194 17.73 -0.83 12.51
N PHE A 195 16.40 -0.70 12.52
CA PHE A 195 15.68 0.43 11.95
C PHE A 195 16.02 1.71 12.70
N LEU A 196 15.92 1.70 14.04
CA LEU A 196 16.30 2.84 14.88
C LEU A 196 17.78 3.22 14.71
N GLU A 197 18.68 2.27 14.50
CA GLU A 197 20.11 2.52 14.31
C GLU A 197 20.44 3.13 12.94
N LYS A 198 19.88 2.59 11.85
CA LYS A 198 20.05 3.15 10.50
C LYS A 198 19.40 4.53 10.36
N LEU A 199 18.30 4.79 11.08
CA LEU A 199 17.61 6.08 11.09
C LEU A 199 18.34 7.15 11.90
N LYS A 200 19.05 6.81 12.99
CA LYS A 200 19.93 7.75 13.71
C LYS A 200 21.02 8.34 12.79
N ASN A 201 21.38 7.58 11.76
CA ASN A 201 22.41 7.92 10.78
C ASN A 201 21.85 8.56 9.49
N ALA A 202 20.52 8.73 9.37
CA ALA A 202 19.90 9.46 8.26
C ALA A 202 19.88 10.97 8.56
N ASP A 203 20.32 11.79 7.59
CA ASP A 203 20.51 13.25 7.73
C ASP A 203 19.20 14.06 7.72
N ASP A 204 18.06 13.43 7.42
CA ASP A 204 16.79 14.14 7.22
C ASP A 204 16.01 14.33 8.54
N ASN A 205 15.89 15.60 8.96
CA ASN A 205 15.31 15.99 10.25
C ASN A 205 13.80 15.74 10.35
N ASP A 206 13.08 15.73 9.24
CA ASP A 206 11.61 15.58 9.26
C ASP A 206 11.19 14.12 9.46
N LEU A 207 11.89 13.18 8.82
CA LEU A 207 11.72 11.74 9.03
C LEU A 207 12.11 11.33 10.47
N ARG A 208 13.19 11.94 10.99
CA ARG A 208 13.67 11.72 12.35
C ARG A 208 12.67 12.23 13.41
N ARG A 209 11.96 13.31 13.13
CA ARG A 209 10.96 13.91 14.03
C ARG A 209 9.64 13.12 14.06
N LEU A 210 9.19 12.59 12.92
CA LEU A 210 7.97 11.78 12.84
C LEU A 210 8.07 10.49 13.69
N ILE A 211 9.27 9.91 13.75
CA ILE A 211 9.50 8.59 14.36
C ILE A 211 9.72 8.67 15.88
N LEU A 212 10.35 9.75 16.38
CA LEU A 212 10.49 9.99 17.83
C LEU A 212 9.12 10.11 18.53
N LEU A 213 8.11 10.63 17.84
CA LEU A 213 6.72 10.69 18.34
C LEU A 213 6.06 9.31 18.48
N LYS A 214 6.54 8.29 17.76
CA LYS A 214 6.05 6.91 17.83
C LYS A 214 6.71 6.14 18.97
N ALA A 215 7.99 6.35 19.21
CA ALA A 215 8.71 5.77 20.35
C ALA A 215 8.12 6.18 21.73
N GLU A 216 7.52 7.37 21.81
CA GLU A 216 6.83 7.84 23.04
C GLU A 216 5.42 7.25 23.22
N LYS A 217 4.81 6.67 22.17
CA LYS A 217 3.44 6.11 22.21
C LYS A 217 3.38 4.59 22.43
N THR A 218 4.52 3.91 22.50
CA THR A 218 4.61 2.45 22.72
C THR A 218 5.02 2.09 24.17
N HIS A 219 4.95 3.05 25.10
CA HIS A 219 5.01 2.85 26.55
C HIS A 219 3.68 3.21 27.20
#